data_AF-A0A418B8M6-F1
#
_entry.id   AF-A0A418B8M6-F1
#
_cell.length_a   1.000
_cell.length_b   1.000
_cell.length_c   1.000
_cell.angle_alpha   90.00
_cell.angle_beta   90.00
_cell.angle_gamma   90.00
#
_symmetry.space_group_name_H-M   'P 1'
#
loop_
_entity.id
_entity.type
_entity.pdbx_description
1 polymer ?
#
loop_
_entity_poly.entity_id
_entity_poly.type
_entity_poly.pdbx_seq_one_letter_code
_entity_poly.pdbx_strand_id
1 'polypeptide(L)'
;MLHRFPDLITGDPYNNVSEAIASKVGMNLHRQPNHPLNIIKTKIATYFDDLHANGQPKMHLFDNLSPVVSVADCFDHMLIPEDHVSRRPTDTYYLNPTTLLRTHTSCHEVPLMKQGIKNFLVAGDVYRRDEIDASHYPVFHQMEGLRFFPEVPSPVPCTIQSFDTCVQLSRSIPYDARVALVQEHLKTTLEGMVESIFGKVEMRWVDAYFPFTDPSLELEIYFEVRVCVSEPNVQSNGGDMEIHAVMVVYAVLVEGVHPRGAAPTWTVTCRHLPNCLAILAKYDLISSETSPQRAESGDLDVGTLDAWCEKLLTCQPLSEPEVVRLCARAKEVLRNESNVQPVRCPVTVCGDVHGQFHDLMELFRIGGHAPDTNYLFMGDYVDRGYYSVETVTLLVALKVRYKDRVFILRGNHESRQITQVYGFYDECLRKYGTPNVWRQFTEVFDYLPLTAVVENQIFCLHGGLSPSIDTLDHIRALDRVQEVPHEGPMCDLLWSDPDDRSGWGISPRGAGYTFGQDISDQFNHANGLTLVSRAHQLVMEVR
;
A
#
# COMPACT_ATOMS: atom_id res chain seq x y z
N MET A 1 31.95 10.28 -17.29
CA MET A 1 31.02 10.59 -18.38
C MET A 1 29.72 9.86 -18.08
N LEU A 2 28.62 10.59 -17.86
CA LEU A 2 27.29 10.00 -17.79
C LEU A 2 27.03 9.28 -19.12
N HIS A 3 26.81 7.97 -19.11
CA HIS A 3 26.30 7.27 -20.28
C HIS A 3 24.94 7.90 -20.61
N ARG A 4 24.90 8.77 -21.62
CA ARG A 4 23.63 9.21 -22.20
C ARG A 4 23.01 7.96 -22.81
N PHE A 5 21.89 7.52 -22.26
CA PHE A 5 21.03 6.57 -22.93
C PHE A 5 20.66 7.14 -24.31
N PRO A 6 20.40 6.30 -25.33
CA PRO A 6 19.95 6.76 -26.65
C PRO A 6 18.76 7.70 -26.51
N ASP A 7 18.52 8.57 -27.50
CA ASP A 7 17.38 9.48 -27.53
C ASP A 7 16.09 8.70 -27.24
N LEU A 8 15.63 8.77 -25.98
CA LEU A 8 14.49 7.99 -25.48
C LEU A 8 13.18 8.46 -26.10
N ILE A 9 13.17 9.73 -26.51
CA ILE A 9 12.12 10.34 -27.31
C ILE A 9 12.55 10.20 -28.76
N THR A 10 12.02 9.18 -29.42
CA THR A 10 12.29 8.91 -30.83
C THR A 10 11.19 9.53 -31.70
N GLY A 11 11.46 9.81 -32.97
CA GLY A 11 10.41 10.18 -33.94
C GLY A 11 9.51 9.01 -34.38
N ASP A 12 9.63 7.83 -33.75
CA ASP A 12 8.82 6.65 -34.03
C ASP A 12 7.37 6.86 -33.56
N PRO A 13 6.34 6.61 -34.42
CA PRO A 13 4.93 6.76 -34.03
C PRO A 13 4.49 5.87 -32.86
N TYR A 14 5.22 4.79 -32.57
CA TYR A 14 4.95 3.86 -31.48
C TYR A 14 5.60 4.31 -30.16
N ASN A 15 6.42 5.36 -30.18
CA ASN A 15 7.05 5.89 -28.99
C ASN A 15 6.01 6.59 -28.10
N ASN A 16 5.89 6.14 -26.85
CA ASN A 16 5.00 6.73 -25.84
C ASN A 16 5.74 7.19 -24.58
N VAL A 17 7.07 7.36 -24.66
CA VAL A 17 7.93 7.89 -23.59
C VAL A 17 7.85 9.41 -23.61
N SER A 18 7.38 10.01 -22.51
CA SER A 18 7.33 11.47 -22.37
C SER A 18 8.67 12.05 -21.88
N GLU A 19 8.88 13.35 -22.07
CA GLU A 19 10.03 14.09 -21.49
C GLU A 19 10.15 13.91 -19.97
N ALA A 20 9.02 13.86 -19.27
CA ALA A 20 8.96 13.66 -17.83
C ALA A 20 9.44 12.25 -17.40
N ILE A 21 9.30 11.24 -18.25
CA ILE A 21 9.79 9.88 -18.00
C ILE A 21 11.25 9.78 -18.42
N ALA A 22 11.59 10.30 -19.59
CA ALA A 22 12.95 10.34 -20.10
C ALA A 22 13.92 11.02 -19.11
N SER A 23 13.48 12.10 -18.43
CA SER A 23 14.30 12.80 -17.42
C SER A 23 14.60 11.97 -16.16
N LYS A 24 13.82 10.93 -15.87
CA LYS A 24 14.04 10.02 -14.74
C LYS A 24 14.97 8.85 -15.09
N VAL A 25 15.21 8.61 -16.38
CA VAL A 25 16.10 7.53 -16.82
C VAL A 25 17.56 7.94 -16.59
N GLY A 26 18.29 7.09 -15.86
CA GLY A 26 19.72 7.29 -15.60
C GLY A 26 20.05 8.05 -14.32
N MET A 27 19.05 8.36 -13.48
CA MET A 27 19.28 8.88 -12.11
C MET A 27 20.10 7.90 -11.26
N ASN A 28 19.92 6.59 -11.48
CA ASN A 28 20.72 5.50 -10.89
C ASN A 28 20.89 5.65 -9.37
N LEU A 29 19.80 5.95 -8.65
CA LEU A 29 19.83 6.22 -7.22
C LEU A 29 20.43 5.05 -6.41
N HIS A 30 20.21 3.81 -6.85
CA HIS A 30 20.80 2.59 -6.28
C HIS A 30 22.33 2.48 -6.43
N ARG A 31 22.96 3.37 -7.19
CA ARG A 31 24.42 3.45 -7.39
C ARG A 31 25.04 4.68 -6.73
N GLN A 32 24.22 5.60 -6.23
CA GLN A 32 24.71 6.80 -5.55
C GLN A 32 25.23 6.43 -4.16
N PRO A 33 26.50 6.76 -3.82
CA PRO A 33 27.03 6.50 -2.49
C PRO A 33 26.15 7.12 -1.41
N ASN A 34 25.96 6.41 -0.30
CA ASN A 34 25.14 6.82 0.86
C ASN A 34 23.64 6.98 0.58
N HIS A 35 23.17 6.73 -0.65
CA HIS A 35 21.73 6.68 -0.91
C HIS A 35 21.14 5.42 -0.26
N PRO A 36 19.95 5.48 0.38
CA PRO A 36 19.34 4.32 1.04
C PRO A 36 19.28 3.07 0.15
N LEU A 37 18.86 3.24 -1.11
CA LEU A 37 18.86 2.19 -2.14
C LEU A 37 20.23 1.52 -2.35
N ASN A 38 21.32 2.30 -2.31
CA ASN A 38 22.66 1.78 -2.47
C ASN A 38 23.11 1.00 -1.23
N ILE A 39 22.80 1.49 -0.02
CA ILE A 39 23.11 0.82 1.25
C ILE A 39 22.48 -0.56 1.28
N ILE A 40 21.18 -0.65 0.96
CA ILE A 40 20.44 -1.91 0.93
C ILE A 40 21.01 -2.88 -0.09
N LYS A 41 21.14 -2.43 -1.35
CA LYS A 41 21.69 -3.24 -2.43
C LYS A 41 23.06 -3.81 -2.03
N THR A 42 23.88 -2.99 -1.37
CA THR A 42 25.19 -3.40 -0.86
C THR A 42 25.06 -4.44 0.26
N LYS A 43 24.18 -4.23 1.25
CA LYS A 43 23.92 -5.23 2.31
C LYS A 43 23.46 -6.58 1.74
N ILE A 44 22.52 -6.56 0.78
CA ILE A 44 22.06 -7.78 0.09
C ILE A 44 23.24 -8.44 -0.63
N ALA A 45 24.01 -7.68 -1.40
CA ALA A 45 25.17 -8.23 -2.12
C ALA A 45 26.21 -8.83 -1.16
N THR A 46 26.51 -8.14 -0.05
CA THR A 46 27.41 -8.63 1.00
C THR A 46 26.90 -9.94 1.63
N TYR A 47 25.60 -10.05 1.90
CA TYR A 47 25.02 -11.31 2.40
C TYR A 47 25.28 -12.49 1.43
N PHE A 48 25.13 -12.27 0.12
CA PHE A 48 25.45 -13.30 -0.87
C PHE A 48 26.95 -13.58 -1.02
N ASP A 49 27.81 -12.57 -0.83
CA ASP A 49 29.26 -12.76 -0.77
C ASP A 49 29.66 -13.58 0.46
N ASP A 50 29.02 -13.37 1.62
CA ASP A 50 29.22 -14.15 2.84
C ASP A 50 28.74 -15.60 2.67
N LEU A 51 27.59 -15.80 2.03
CA LEU A 51 27.15 -17.16 1.64
C LEU A 51 28.18 -17.85 0.74
N HIS A 52 28.77 -17.12 -0.21
CA HIS A 52 29.82 -17.65 -1.07
C HIS A 52 31.09 -18.02 -0.30
N ALA A 53 31.52 -17.16 0.64
CA ALA A 53 32.63 -17.45 1.54
C ALA A 53 32.39 -18.74 2.37
N ASN A 54 31.12 -19.06 2.65
CA ASN A 54 30.67 -20.27 3.33
C ASN A 54 30.34 -21.44 2.39
N GLY A 55 30.81 -21.39 1.13
CA GLY A 55 30.74 -22.52 0.19
C GLY A 55 29.56 -22.52 -0.77
N GLN A 56 28.70 -21.50 -0.75
CA GLN A 56 27.65 -21.34 -1.77
C GLN A 56 28.24 -20.82 -3.10
N PRO A 57 27.54 -20.97 -4.24
CA PRO A 57 27.98 -20.37 -5.50
C PRO A 57 28.04 -18.84 -5.43
N LYS A 58 29.05 -18.26 -6.09
CA LYS A 58 29.17 -16.79 -6.19
C LYS A 58 28.01 -16.20 -6.97
N MET A 59 27.35 -15.21 -6.40
CA MET A 59 26.32 -14.41 -7.08
C MET A 59 26.96 -13.18 -7.71
N HIS A 60 26.88 -13.05 -9.04
CA HIS A 60 27.42 -11.89 -9.75
C HIS A 60 26.44 -10.72 -9.72
N LEU A 61 26.79 -9.60 -9.08
CA LEU A 61 25.95 -8.39 -9.06
C LEU A 61 26.07 -7.57 -10.36
N PHE A 62 24.94 -7.29 -10.98
CA PHE A 62 24.77 -6.39 -12.12
C PHE A 62 23.86 -5.24 -11.72
N ASP A 63 24.41 -4.02 -11.63
CA ASP A 63 23.64 -2.83 -11.25
C ASP A 63 23.65 -1.73 -12.33
N ASN A 64 24.24 -2.02 -13.50
CA ASN A 64 24.52 -1.06 -14.57
C ASN A 64 23.93 -1.48 -15.93
N LEU A 65 23.04 -2.48 -15.96
CA LEU A 65 22.38 -2.94 -17.19
C LEU A 65 21.42 -1.88 -17.73
N SER A 66 21.32 -1.81 -19.05
CA SER A 66 20.44 -0.87 -19.75
C SER A 66 18.98 -1.03 -19.30
N PRO A 67 18.26 0.08 -19.02
CA PRO A 67 16.82 0.05 -18.83
C PRO A 67 16.07 -0.09 -20.16
N VAL A 68 16.69 0.24 -21.30
CA VAL A 68 16.13 -0.03 -22.63
C VAL A 68 16.42 -1.48 -22.99
N VAL A 69 15.37 -2.28 -23.20
CA VAL A 69 15.43 -3.71 -23.49
C VAL A 69 14.53 -4.07 -24.67
N SER A 70 14.72 -5.27 -25.24
CA SER A 70 13.85 -5.77 -26.30
C SER A 70 12.49 -6.21 -25.75
N VAL A 71 11.44 -6.14 -26.58
CA VAL A 71 10.12 -6.70 -26.25
C VAL A 71 10.22 -8.20 -25.93
N ALA A 72 11.08 -8.91 -26.67
CA ALA A 72 11.31 -10.32 -26.46
C ALA A 72 11.91 -10.62 -25.08
N ASP A 73 12.90 -9.85 -24.66
CA ASP A 73 13.51 -10.01 -23.33
C ASP A 73 12.55 -9.61 -22.21
N CYS A 74 11.75 -8.56 -22.39
CA CYS A 74 10.82 -8.13 -21.35
C CYS A 74 9.59 -9.04 -21.21
N PHE A 75 9.11 -9.65 -22.29
CA PHE A 75 7.84 -10.37 -22.25
C PHE A 75 7.88 -11.77 -22.86
N ASP A 76 8.38 -11.94 -24.09
CA ASP A 76 8.27 -13.23 -24.83
C ASP A 76 9.06 -14.34 -24.12
N HIS A 77 10.30 -14.03 -23.72
CA HIS A 77 11.16 -14.93 -22.97
C HIS A 77 10.58 -15.28 -21.59
N MET A 78 9.72 -14.43 -21.03
CA MET A 78 9.03 -14.66 -19.75
C MET A 78 7.66 -15.34 -19.95
N LEU A 79 7.34 -15.79 -21.17
CA LEU A 79 6.08 -16.45 -21.52
C LEU A 79 4.83 -15.61 -21.27
N ILE A 80 4.96 -14.28 -21.19
CA ILE A 80 3.83 -13.37 -21.06
C ILE A 80 3.07 -13.37 -22.39
N PRO A 81 1.76 -13.69 -22.47
CA PRO A 81 1.02 -13.75 -23.74
C PRO A 81 1.02 -12.42 -24.51
N GLU A 82 0.96 -12.46 -25.85
CA GLU A 82 0.94 -11.25 -26.70
C GLU A 82 -0.26 -10.33 -26.41
N ASP A 83 -1.38 -10.89 -25.98
CA ASP A 83 -2.62 -10.19 -25.64
C ASP A 83 -2.70 -9.75 -24.16
N HIS A 84 -1.67 -10.06 -23.37
CA HIS A 84 -1.63 -9.72 -21.95
C HIS A 84 -1.63 -8.20 -21.71
N VAL A 85 -2.38 -7.75 -20.69
CA VAL A 85 -2.59 -6.33 -20.38
C VAL A 85 -1.28 -5.56 -20.17
N SER A 86 -0.28 -6.18 -19.53
CA SER A 86 1.03 -5.55 -19.27
C SER A 86 1.78 -5.16 -20.55
N ARG A 87 1.47 -5.76 -21.71
CA ARG A 87 2.08 -5.39 -22.99
C ARG A 87 1.43 -4.15 -23.61
N ARG A 88 0.30 -3.66 -23.10
CA ARG A 88 -0.41 -2.53 -23.71
C ARG A 88 0.41 -1.24 -23.54
N PRO A 89 0.35 -0.32 -24.51
CA PRO A 89 0.94 1.02 -24.37
C PRO A 89 0.35 1.87 -23.24
N THR A 90 -0.79 1.45 -22.68
CA THR A 90 -1.38 2.05 -21.46
C THR A 90 -0.58 1.72 -20.21
N ASP A 91 0.14 0.59 -20.19
CA ASP A 91 0.81 0.02 -19.02
C ASP A 91 2.35 0.04 -19.15
N THR A 92 2.85 0.13 -20.39
CA THR A 92 4.29 0.02 -20.71
C THR A 92 4.79 1.17 -21.59
N TYR A 93 6.02 1.61 -21.33
CA TYR A 93 6.72 2.63 -22.12
C TYR A 93 7.53 2.03 -23.27
N TYR A 94 7.01 2.11 -24.49
CA TYR A 94 7.66 1.69 -25.73
C TYR A 94 8.47 2.81 -26.37
N LEU A 95 9.64 2.47 -26.88
CA LEU A 95 10.44 3.35 -27.73
C LEU A 95 10.11 3.13 -29.21
N ASN A 96 9.85 1.88 -29.59
CA ASN A 96 9.40 1.43 -30.91
C ASN A 96 8.77 0.03 -30.77
N PRO A 97 8.24 -0.60 -31.83
CA PRO A 97 7.60 -1.93 -31.73
C PRO A 97 8.47 -3.07 -31.20
N THR A 98 9.80 -2.89 -31.13
CA THR A 98 10.76 -3.93 -30.74
C THR A 98 11.53 -3.63 -29.45
N THR A 99 11.46 -2.40 -28.93
CA THR A 99 12.21 -1.98 -27.72
C THR A 99 11.39 -1.07 -26.82
N LEU A 100 11.62 -1.18 -25.51
CA LEU A 100 10.86 -0.51 -24.44
C LEU A 100 11.76 -0.18 -23.23
N LEU A 101 11.26 0.62 -22.30
CA LEU A 101 11.82 0.73 -20.95
C LEU A 101 11.35 -0.47 -20.12
N ARG A 102 12.30 -1.25 -19.57
CA ARG A 102 12.01 -2.49 -18.83
C ARG A 102 10.99 -2.27 -17.72
N THR A 103 10.03 -3.17 -17.61
CA THR A 103 8.98 -3.13 -16.57
C THR A 103 9.35 -3.95 -15.33
N HIS A 104 10.36 -4.81 -15.41
CA HIS A 104 10.91 -5.60 -14.31
C HIS A 104 12.38 -5.95 -14.60
N THR A 105 13.15 -6.36 -13.59
CA THR A 105 14.56 -6.77 -13.77
C THR A 105 14.71 -8.13 -14.46
N SER A 106 13.68 -8.97 -14.41
CA SER A 106 13.71 -10.34 -14.96
C SER A 106 13.92 -10.38 -16.48
N CYS A 107 13.73 -9.26 -17.16
CA CYS A 107 14.09 -9.12 -18.57
C CYS A 107 15.59 -9.36 -18.83
N HIS A 108 16.45 -9.30 -17.81
CA HIS A 108 17.88 -9.56 -17.93
C HIS A 108 18.24 -11.03 -17.71
N GLU A 109 17.32 -11.88 -17.27
CA GLU A 109 17.62 -13.28 -16.96
C GLU A 109 18.14 -14.03 -18.19
N VAL A 110 17.37 -14.02 -19.28
CA VAL A 110 17.75 -14.74 -20.51
C VAL A 110 19.01 -14.19 -21.16
N PRO A 111 19.18 -12.87 -21.33
CA PRO A 111 20.44 -12.31 -21.82
C PRO A 111 21.67 -12.75 -21.01
N LEU A 112 21.59 -12.75 -19.67
CA LEU A 112 22.69 -13.16 -18.80
C LEU A 112 22.94 -14.67 -18.84
N MET A 113 21.87 -15.48 -18.88
CA MET A 113 21.97 -16.93 -19.02
C MET A 113 22.60 -17.33 -20.36
N LYS A 114 22.26 -16.65 -21.47
CA LYS A 114 22.87 -16.87 -22.79
C LYS A 114 24.36 -16.54 -22.80
N GLN A 115 24.83 -15.67 -21.89
CA GLN A 115 26.26 -15.40 -21.67
C GLN A 115 26.94 -16.43 -20.77
N GLY A 116 26.21 -17.46 -20.31
CA GLY A 116 26.73 -18.51 -19.45
C GLY A 116 26.76 -18.16 -17.96
N ILE A 117 26.16 -17.03 -17.56
CA ILE A 117 26.09 -16.59 -16.17
C ILE A 117 24.91 -17.30 -15.51
N LYS A 118 25.20 -18.07 -14.46
CA LYS A 118 24.22 -18.98 -13.83
C LYS A 118 23.71 -18.52 -12.47
N ASN A 119 24.43 -17.61 -11.83
CA ASN A 119 24.16 -17.13 -10.48
C ASN A 119 24.41 -15.63 -10.45
N PHE A 120 23.36 -14.82 -10.31
CA PHE A 120 23.50 -13.37 -10.43
C PHE A 120 22.45 -12.62 -9.62
N LEU A 121 22.80 -11.39 -9.27
CA LEU A 121 21.88 -10.39 -8.74
C LEU A 121 21.74 -9.28 -9.78
N VAL A 122 20.53 -8.81 -10.06
CA VAL A 122 20.28 -7.67 -10.93
C VAL A 122 19.62 -6.57 -10.11
N ALA A 123 20.18 -5.37 -10.09
CA ALA A 123 19.58 -4.21 -9.43
C ALA A 123 19.39 -3.07 -10.43
N GLY A 124 18.21 -2.47 -10.45
CA GLY A 124 18.01 -1.26 -11.24
C GLY A 124 16.59 -0.74 -11.28
N ASP A 125 16.46 0.40 -11.95
CA ASP A 125 15.21 1.11 -12.13
C ASP A 125 14.33 0.40 -13.17
N VAL A 126 13.03 0.29 -12.92
CA VAL A 126 12.04 -0.27 -13.84
C VAL A 126 10.89 0.73 -14.02
N TYR A 127 10.27 0.74 -15.19
CA TYR A 127 9.39 1.83 -15.62
C TYR A 127 8.03 1.25 -16.00
N ARG A 128 6.96 1.74 -15.38
CA ARG A 128 5.58 1.31 -15.65
C ARG A 128 4.68 2.53 -15.76
N ARG A 129 3.67 2.43 -16.62
CA ARG A 129 2.57 3.39 -16.67
C ARG A 129 1.51 2.89 -15.70
N ASP A 130 1.68 3.25 -14.44
CA ASP A 130 0.53 3.29 -13.54
C ASP A 130 -0.26 4.58 -13.81
N GLU A 131 -1.49 4.69 -13.29
CA GLU A 131 -2.29 5.92 -13.46
C GLU A 131 -1.44 7.14 -13.06
N ILE A 132 -1.30 8.10 -13.98
CA ILE A 132 -0.45 9.28 -13.73
C ILE A 132 -1.21 10.22 -12.80
N ASP A 133 -1.08 9.98 -11.51
CA ASP A 133 -1.46 10.88 -10.43
C ASP A 133 -0.26 11.18 -9.51
N ALA A 134 -0.51 11.86 -8.39
CA ALA A 134 0.55 12.26 -7.48
C ALA A 134 1.06 11.12 -6.58
N SER A 135 0.41 9.95 -6.56
CA SER A 135 0.73 8.79 -5.71
C SER A 135 1.50 7.68 -6.47
N HIS A 136 1.50 7.68 -7.80
CA HIS A 136 2.23 6.68 -8.59
C HIS A 136 3.55 7.23 -9.16
N TYR A 137 4.67 6.88 -8.53
CA TYR A 137 6.01 7.17 -9.07
C TYR A 137 6.33 6.15 -10.19
N PRO A 138 6.47 6.59 -11.46
CA PRO A 138 6.55 5.68 -12.61
C PRO A 138 7.92 4.98 -12.75
N VAL A 139 8.75 5.05 -11.72
CA VAL A 139 10.09 4.45 -11.65
C VAL A 139 10.22 3.68 -10.35
N PHE A 140 10.25 2.37 -10.43
CA PHE A 140 10.42 1.50 -9.26
C PHE A 140 11.87 1.02 -9.19
N HIS A 141 12.38 0.80 -7.98
CA HIS A 141 13.72 0.28 -7.76
C HIS A 141 13.63 -1.19 -7.40
N GLN A 142 14.03 -2.05 -8.33
CA GLN A 142 13.92 -3.49 -8.17
C GLN A 142 15.32 -4.11 -8.04
N MET A 143 15.43 -5.05 -7.12
CA MET A 143 16.57 -5.97 -7.05
C MET A 143 16.06 -7.39 -7.14
N GLU A 144 16.80 -8.19 -7.90
CA GLU A 144 16.51 -9.56 -8.24
C GLU A 144 17.73 -10.41 -8.04
N GLY A 145 17.52 -11.68 -7.72
CA GLY A 145 18.56 -12.67 -7.63
C GLY A 145 18.09 -13.94 -8.31
N LEU A 146 18.93 -14.51 -9.17
CA LEU A 146 18.73 -15.79 -9.84
C LEU A 146 19.87 -16.73 -9.49
N ARG A 147 19.51 -17.92 -9.03
CA ARG A 147 20.44 -19.01 -8.77
C ARG A 147 20.03 -20.25 -9.54
N PHE A 148 20.99 -20.83 -10.25
CA PHE A 148 20.83 -22.13 -10.88
C PHE A 148 21.19 -23.24 -9.88
N PHE A 149 20.38 -24.30 -9.82
CA PHE A 149 20.68 -25.50 -9.04
C PHE A 149 21.21 -26.61 -9.96
N PRO A 150 22.54 -26.81 -10.06
CA PRO A 150 23.11 -27.84 -10.91
C PRO A 150 22.92 -29.26 -10.35
N GLU A 151 22.81 -29.39 -9.03
CA GLU A 151 22.80 -30.67 -8.32
C GLU A 151 21.59 -30.71 -7.39
N VAL A 152 20.61 -31.54 -7.71
CA VAL A 152 19.69 -32.03 -6.69
C VAL A 152 20.45 -33.17 -5.98
N PRO A 153 20.49 -33.26 -4.64
CA PRO A 153 21.34 -34.22 -3.94
C PRO A 153 21.02 -35.66 -4.39
N SER A 154 21.88 -36.22 -5.24
CA SER A 154 21.92 -37.65 -5.50
C SER A 154 22.79 -38.27 -4.40
N PRO A 155 22.47 -39.47 -3.89
CA PRO A 155 23.34 -40.18 -2.93
C PRO A 155 24.68 -40.65 -3.53
N VAL A 156 25.07 -40.19 -4.73
CA VAL A 156 26.28 -40.61 -5.43
C VAL A 156 27.18 -39.39 -5.70
N PRO A 157 28.44 -39.38 -5.22
CA PRO A 157 29.36 -38.28 -5.49
C PRO A 157 29.81 -38.32 -6.95
N CYS A 158 29.60 -37.25 -7.72
CA CYS A 158 29.99 -37.19 -9.12
C CYS A 158 31.01 -36.07 -9.35
N THR A 159 32.26 -36.47 -9.55
CA THR A 159 33.36 -35.62 -10.02
C THR A 159 33.21 -35.35 -11.53
N ILE A 160 32.51 -34.25 -11.87
CA ILE A 160 32.47 -33.48 -13.15
C ILE A 160 32.14 -34.26 -14.46
N GLN A 161 31.14 -33.83 -15.26
CA GLN A 161 31.23 -33.61 -16.74
C GLN A 161 29.90 -33.23 -17.45
N SER A 162 29.83 -31.97 -17.91
CA SER A 162 28.89 -31.34 -18.87
C SER A 162 27.44 -31.00 -18.43
N PHE A 163 26.93 -29.88 -18.96
CA PHE A 163 25.61 -29.28 -18.67
C PHE A 163 24.44 -30.22 -19.02
N ASP A 164 24.53 -30.92 -20.14
CA ASP A 164 23.47 -31.83 -20.60
C ASP A 164 23.28 -33.01 -19.63
N THR A 165 24.35 -33.47 -18.97
CA THR A 165 24.29 -34.55 -17.98
C THR A 165 23.60 -34.12 -16.68
N CYS A 166 23.86 -32.90 -16.20
CA CYS A 166 23.18 -32.32 -15.02
C CYS A 166 21.67 -32.19 -15.23
N VAL A 167 21.26 -31.68 -16.39
CA VAL A 167 19.83 -31.54 -16.74
C VAL A 167 19.16 -32.91 -16.80
N GLN A 168 19.80 -33.93 -17.37
CA GLN A 168 19.27 -35.29 -17.41
C GLN A 168 19.13 -35.93 -16.02
N LEU A 169 20.12 -35.73 -15.13
CA LEU A 169 20.07 -36.20 -13.75
C LEU A 169 18.96 -35.50 -12.94
N SER A 170 18.81 -34.17 -13.09
CA SER A 170 17.74 -33.42 -12.40
C SER A 170 16.31 -33.88 -12.78
N ARG A 171 16.11 -34.36 -14.01
CA ARG A 171 14.84 -34.90 -14.50
C ARG A 171 14.46 -36.25 -13.90
N SER A 172 15.43 -37.00 -13.36
CA SER A 172 15.17 -38.29 -12.71
C SER A 172 14.52 -38.17 -11.33
N ILE A 173 14.48 -36.96 -10.78
CA ILE A 173 13.88 -36.67 -9.48
C ILE A 173 12.45 -36.20 -9.68
N PRO A 174 11.47 -36.64 -8.87
CA PRO A 174 10.10 -36.18 -8.98
C PRO A 174 10.00 -34.65 -8.92
N TYR A 175 9.06 -34.08 -9.67
CA TYR A 175 8.84 -32.63 -9.75
C TYR A 175 8.67 -32.02 -8.35
N ASP A 176 7.76 -32.58 -7.55
CA ASP A 176 7.48 -32.14 -6.18
C ASP A 176 8.72 -32.14 -5.28
N ALA A 177 9.64 -33.10 -5.47
CA ALA A 177 10.88 -33.18 -4.71
C ALA A 177 11.88 -32.08 -5.12
N ARG A 178 11.89 -31.65 -6.39
CA ARG A 178 12.67 -30.48 -6.82
C ARG A 178 12.07 -29.18 -6.28
N VAL A 179 10.75 -29.04 -6.38
CA VAL A 179 10.00 -27.89 -5.83
C VAL A 179 10.28 -27.73 -4.35
N ALA A 180 10.17 -28.80 -3.57
CA ALA A 180 10.44 -28.78 -2.13
C ALA A 180 11.89 -28.35 -1.80
N LEU A 181 12.88 -28.84 -2.54
CA LEU A 181 14.28 -28.47 -2.33
C LEU A 181 14.54 -26.98 -2.64
N VAL A 182 14.00 -26.48 -3.74
CA VAL A 182 14.12 -25.06 -4.09
C VAL A 182 13.42 -24.20 -3.06
N GLN A 183 12.22 -24.60 -2.64
CA GLN A 183 11.44 -23.93 -1.63
C GLN A 183 12.20 -23.82 -0.29
N GLU A 184 12.77 -24.92 0.19
CA GLU A 184 13.53 -24.93 1.45
C GLU A 184 14.77 -24.04 1.36
N HIS A 185 15.56 -24.17 0.29
CA HIS A 185 16.74 -23.34 0.08
C HIS A 185 16.37 -21.85 0.01
N LEU A 186 15.31 -21.54 -0.73
CA LEU A 186 14.79 -20.19 -0.88
C LEU A 186 14.36 -19.60 0.47
N LYS A 187 13.53 -20.31 1.24
CA LYS A 187 13.08 -19.84 2.56
C LYS A 187 14.26 -19.54 3.46
N THR A 188 15.20 -20.48 3.56
CA THR A 188 16.42 -20.34 4.37
C THR A 188 17.28 -19.15 3.93
N THR A 189 17.42 -18.94 2.61
CA THR A 189 18.20 -17.83 2.04
C THR A 189 17.54 -16.49 2.35
N LEU A 190 16.22 -16.38 2.20
CA LEU A 190 15.50 -15.12 2.41
C LEU A 190 15.39 -14.77 3.89
N GLU A 191 15.10 -15.74 4.76
CA GLU A 191 15.12 -15.56 6.21
C GLU A 191 16.51 -15.10 6.67
N GLY A 192 17.59 -15.78 6.25
CA GLY A 192 18.95 -15.38 6.60
C GLY A 192 19.35 -14.00 6.05
N MET A 193 18.89 -13.65 4.84
CA MET A 193 19.12 -12.34 4.25
C MET A 193 18.42 -11.25 5.06
N VAL A 194 17.15 -11.47 5.42
CA VAL A 194 16.37 -10.56 6.28
C VAL A 194 17.06 -10.41 7.63
N GLU A 195 17.45 -11.50 8.28
CA GLU A 195 18.15 -11.45 9.56
C GLU A 195 19.48 -10.70 9.47
N SER A 196 20.21 -10.84 8.36
CA SER A 196 21.46 -10.12 8.11
C SER A 196 21.23 -8.61 7.96
N ILE A 197 20.14 -8.19 7.32
CA ILE A 197 19.85 -6.77 7.08
C ILE A 197 19.27 -6.11 8.33
N PHE A 198 18.32 -6.78 8.99
CA PHE A 198 17.43 -6.21 10.01
C PHE A 198 17.66 -6.76 11.42
N GLY A 199 18.47 -7.81 11.59
CA GLY A 199 18.56 -8.56 12.84
C GLY A 199 17.40 -9.53 13.02
N LYS A 200 17.22 -10.07 14.24
CA LYS A 200 16.11 -10.97 14.53
C LYS A 200 14.78 -10.22 14.44
N VAL A 201 13.95 -10.62 13.50
CA VAL A 201 12.62 -10.05 13.24
C VAL A 201 11.59 -11.16 13.13
N GLU A 202 10.33 -10.86 13.46
CA GLU A 202 9.25 -11.81 13.21
C GLU A 202 8.99 -11.88 11.70
N MET A 203 8.74 -13.08 11.19
CA MET A 203 8.57 -13.34 9.77
C MET A 203 7.35 -14.22 9.51
N ARG A 204 6.61 -13.94 8.46
CA ARG A 204 5.43 -14.70 8.04
C ARG A 204 5.52 -15.01 6.56
N TRP A 205 5.39 -16.30 6.20
CA TRP A 205 5.24 -16.72 4.81
C TRP A 205 3.76 -16.67 4.42
N VAL A 206 3.48 -16.08 3.27
CA VAL A 206 2.16 -16.02 2.63
C VAL A 206 2.26 -16.77 1.30
N ASP A 207 1.32 -17.69 1.08
CA ASP A 207 1.19 -18.36 -0.21
C ASP A 207 0.73 -17.33 -1.24
N ALA A 208 1.48 -17.21 -2.33
CA ALA A 208 1.18 -16.30 -3.42
C ALA A 208 0.94 -17.11 -4.69
N TYR A 209 0.27 -16.49 -5.67
CA TYR A 209 0.17 -17.05 -7.00
C TYR A 209 0.78 -16.07 -8.00
N PHE A 210 1.83 -16.50 -8.68
CA PHE A 210 2.40 -15.80 -9.84
C PHE A 210 2.33 -16.72 -11.06
N PRO A 211 1.70 -16.28 -12.17
CA PRO A 211 1.63 -17.06 -13.40
C PRO A 211 3.02 -17.54 -13.84
N PHE A 212 3.11 -18.82 -14.24
CA PHE A 212 4.35 -19.47 -14.74
C PHE A 212 5.43 -19.72 -13.69
N THR A 213 5.05 -19.75 -12.40
CA THR A 213 5.98 -19.97 -11.28
C THR A 213 5.40 -20.97 -10.27
N ASP A 214 6.24 -21.85 -9.70
CA ASP A 214 5.79 -22.81 -8.67
C ASP A 214 6.98 -23.33 -7.80
N PRO A 215 7.09 -23.02 -6.51
CA PRO A 215 6.10 -22.32 -5.69
C PRO A 215 6.30 -20.80 -5.77
N SER A 216 5.21 -20.04 -5.67
CA SER A 216 5.29 -18.60 -5.43
C SER A 216 5.04 -18.32 -3.96
N LEU A 217 5.99 -17.63 -3.34
CA LEU A 217 5.94 -17.32 -1.91
C LEU A 217 6.22 -15.85 -1.69
N GLU A 218 5.54 -15.31 -0.70
CA GLU A 218 5.72 -13.97 -0.19
C GLU A 218 6.23 -14.06 1.26
N LEU A 219 7.41 -13.51 1.52
CA LEU A 219 7.88 -13.31 2.89
C LEU A 219 7.44 -11.92 3.33
N GLU A 220 6.69 -11.86 4.42
CA GLU A 220 6.42 -10.65 5.18
C GLU A 220 7.32 -10.64 6.43
N ILE A 221 7.76 -9.46 6.84
CA ILE A 221 8.52 -9.29 8.08
C ILE A 221 7.81 -8.29 8.98
N TYR A 222 7.94 -8.44 10.28
CA TYR A 222 7.58 -7.45 11.27
C TYR A 222 8.88 -6.89 11.86
N PHE A 223 9.16 -5.63 11.56
CA PHE A 223 10.40 -4.99 11.99
C PHE A 223 10.13 -3.67 12.72
N GLU A 224 10.32 -3.70 14.04
CA GLU A 224 10.24 -2.56 14.96
C GLU A 224 11.54 -1.74 14.95
N VAL A 225 11.48 -0.52 14.42
CA VAL A 225 12.62 0.43 14.45
C VAL A 225 12.47 1.38 15.63
N ARG A 226 13.34 1.23 16.63
CA ARG A 226 13.53 2.22 17.71
C ARG A 226 14.47 3.34 17.28
N VAL A 227 14.00 4.58 17.38
CA VAL A 227 14.79 5.77 17.06
C VAL A 227 15.21 6.45 18.34
N CYS A 228 16.52 6.46 18.64
CA CYS A 228 17.09 7.35 19.64
C CYS A 228 17.52 8.65 18.96
N VAL A 229 16.81 9.74 19.22
CA VAL A 229 17.21 11.08 18.79
C VAL A 229 18.25 11.61 19.78
N SER A 230 19.54 11.53 19.43
CA SER A 230 20.58 12.25 20.16
C SER A 230 20.91 13.56 19.43
N GLU A 231 20.19 14.63 19.77
CA GLU A 231 20.66 15.98 19.40
C GLU A 231 21.76 16.42 20.38
N PRO A 232 22.94 16.85 19.89
CA PRO A 232 23.92 17.50 20.75
C PRO A 232 23.41 18.91 21.07
N ASN A 233 22.72 19.06 22.20
CA ASN A 233 22.39 20.29 22.97
C ASN A 233 20.92 20.51 23.37
N VAL A 234 20.06 19.49 23.32
CA VAL A 234 18.71 19.57 23.92
C VAL A 234 18.53 18.45 24.94
N GLN A 235 18.23 18.80 26.19
CA GLN A 235 17.75 17.82 27.18
C GLN A 235 16.33 17.40 26.79
N SER A 236 16.19 16.37 25.95
CA SER A 236 14.91 15.74 25.63
C SER A 236 14.85 14.33 26.21
N ASN A 237 13.75 14.01 26.89
CA ASN A 237 13.41 12.64 27.27
C ASN A 237 13.27 11.79 26.01
N GLY A 238 14.09 10.74 25.88
CA GLY A 238 14.04 9.79 24.78
C GLY A 238 12.70 9.04 24.76
N GLY A 239 12.02 9.07 23.62
CA GLY A 239 10.86 8.23 23.35
C GLY A 239 11.24 7.15 22.34
N ASP A 240 10.98 5.89 22.68
CA ASP A 240 11.11 4.76 21.76
C ASP A 240 10.06 4.91 20.63
N MET A 241 10.51 4.88 19.38
CA MET A 241 9.65 4.81 18.19
C MET A 241 9.43 3.33 17.83
N GLU A 242 8.23 2.96 17.39
CA GLU A 242 7.94 1.61 16.87
C GLU A 242 7.39 1.76 15.43
N ILE A 243 8.11 1.18 14.48
CA ILE A 243 7.76 1.16 13.05
C ILE A 243 7.33 -0.26 12.72
N HIS A 244 6.32 -0.43 11.88
CA HIS A 244 5.92 -1.74 11.37
C HIS A 244 6.21 -1.71 9.87
N ALA A 245 7.22 -2.44 9.43
CA ALA A 245 7.61 -2.51 8.02
C ALA A 245 7.34 -3.92 7.49
N VAL A 246 6.31 -4.07 6.64
CA VAL A 246 6.09 -5.30 5.86
C VAL A 246 6.94 -5.22 4.60
N MET A 247 8.10 -5.88 4.61
CA MET A 247 8.84 -6.13 3.38
C MET A 247 8.24 -7.35 2.71
N VAL A 248 7.74 -7.17 1.49
CA VAL A 248 7.26 -8.24 0.63
C VAL A 248 8.40 -8.71 -0.27
N VAL A 249 8.81 -9.96 -0.10
CA VAL A 249 9.78 -10.62 -0.99
C VAL A 249 9.09 -11.71 -1.78
N TYR A 250 8.98 -11.52 -3.09
CA TYR A 250 8.50 -12.56 -4.00
C TYR A 250 9.62 -13.53 -4.35
N ALA A 251 9.25 -14.78 -4.59
CA ALA A 251 10.12 -15.79 -5.17
C ALA A 251 9.41 -16.58 -6.27
N VAL A 252 10.17 -16.98 -7.30
CA VAL A 252 9.63 -17.49 -8.58
C VAL A 252 10.49 -18.64 -9.10
N LEU A 253 9.97 -19.88 -9.14
CA LEU A 253 10.58 -20.96 -9.94
C LEU A 253 10.20 -20.79 -11.41
N VAL A 254 11.15 -20.55 -12.31
CA VAL A 254 10.84 -20.47 -13.75
C VAL A 254 11.10 -21.81 -14.44
N GLU A 255 10.04 -22.54 -14.79
CA GLU A 255 10.13 -23.60 -15.81
C GLU A 255 9.80 -23.02 -17.19
N GLY A 256 10.78 -22.99 -18.12
CA GLY A 256 10.44 -22.84 -19.55
C GLY A 256 11.40 -22.10 -20.47
N VAL A 257 12.48 -21.49 -19.98
CA VAL A 257 13.14 -20.42 -20.78
C VAL A 257 14.37 -20.87 -21.60
N HIS A 258 14.54 -22.17 -21.85
CA HIS A 258 15.58 -22.65 -22.79
C HIS A 258 15.02 -23.71 -23.75
N PRO A 259 15.35 -23.68 -25.06
CA PRO A 259 15.00 -24.73 -26.02
C PRO A 259 15.66 -26.10 -25.73
N ARG A 260 16.29 -26.28 -24.56
CA ARG A 260 16.96 -27.52 -24.11
C ARG A 260 16.72 -27.86 -22.62
N GLY A 261 15.60 -27.43 -22.03
CA GLY A 261 15.09 -28.01 -20.78
C GLY A 261 15.29 -27.17 -19.52
N ALA A 262 14.31 -27.29 -18.62
CA ALA A 262 14.18 -26.56 -17.37
C ALA A 262 15.30 -26.83 -16.37
N ALA A 263 15.64 -25.80 -15.61
CA ALA A 263 16.46 -25.89 -14.41
C ALA A 263 15.81 -25.05 -13.31
N PRO A 264 16.00 -25.41 -12.03
CA PRO A 264 15.37 -24.68 -10.95
C PRO A 264 16.06 -23.32 -10.78
N THR A 265 15.27 -22.25 -10.75
CA THR A 265 15.69 -20.87 -10.48
C THR A 265 14.81 -20.27 -9.38
N TRP A 266 15.24 -19.19 -8.74
CA TRP A 266 14.35 -18.34 -7.97
C TRP A 266 14.64 -16.88 -8.32
N THR A 267 13.65 -15.99 -8.21
CA THR A 267 13.75 -14.54 -8.51
C THR A 267 13.27 -13.75 -7.30
N VAL A 268 14.11 -12.94 -6.67
CA VAL A 268 13.69 -11.98 -5.62
C VAL A 268 13.11 -10.72 -6.26
N THR A 269 12.03 -10.16 -5.74
CA THR A 269 11.57 -8.82 -6.13
C THR A 269 11.18 -8.05 -4.88
N CYS A 270 11.87 -6.95 -4.59
CA CYS A 270 11.51 -6.07 -3.49
C CYS A 270 10.89 -4.77 -4.03
N ARG A 271 9.60 -4.56 -3.77
CA ARG A 271 8.84 -3.38 -4.26
C ARG A 271 8.80 -2.20 -3.28
N HIS A 272 9.09 -2.42 -1.98
CA HIS A 272 8.83 -1.42 -0.92
C HIS A 272 10.01 -1.13 0.04
N LEU A 273 11.20 -1.66 -0.24
CA LEU A 273 12.44 -1.34 0.50
C LEU A 273 12.82 0.16 0.58
N PRO A 274 12.53 1.01 -0.43
CA PRO A 274 12.91 2.43 -0.37
C PRO A 274 12.19 3.19 0.78
N ASN A 275 10.94 2.84 1.06
CA ASN A 275 10.13 3.46 2.13
C ASN A 275 10.59 3.02 3.53
N CYS A 276 11.06 1.78 3.66
CA CYS A 276 11.55 1.24 4.94
C CYS A 276 12.92 1.82 5.36
N LEU A 277 13.70 2.34 4.41
CA LEU A 277 15.09 2.74 4.66
C LEU A 277 15.40 4.23 4.46
N ALA A 278 14.47 5.03 3.93
CA ALA A 278 14.48 6.48 4.19
C ALA A 278 14.45 6.79 5.70
N ILE A 279 13.88 5.87 6.49
CA ILE A 279 13.85 5.92 7.95
C ILE A 279 15.18 5.47 8.56
N LEU A 280 15.73 4.32 8.11
CA LEU A 280 16.98 3.77 8.65
C LEU A 280 18.23 4.62 8.31
N ALA A 281 18.25 5.29 7.16
CA ALA A 281 19.38 6.13 6.77
C ALA A 281 19.43 7.50 7.49
N LYS A 282 18.38 7.89 8.21
CA LYS A 282 18.31 9.18 8.91
C LYS A 282 18.91 9.14 10.33
N TYR A 283 19.13 7.95 10.93
CA TYR A 283 19.39 7.84 12.38
C TYR A 283 20.39 6.76 12.81
N ASP A 284 21.40 6.45 12.00
CA ASP A 284 22.68 5.79 12.37
C ASP A 284 22.76 5.09 13.76
N LEU A 285 22.24 3.86 13.92
CA LEU A 285 22.30 3.15 15.21
C LEU A 285 22.59 1.64 15.09
N ILE A 286 23.77 1.26 15.60
CA ILE A 286 23.98 0.02 16.37
C ILE A 286 24.26 0.47 17.82
N SER A 287 23.37 0.15 18.78
CA SER A 287 23.70 -0.51 20.06
C SER A 287 22.62 -0.38 21.15
N SER A 288 22.25 -1.56 21.66
CA SER A 288 21.86 -1.98 23.04
C SER A 288 20.83 -1.22 23.88
N GLU A 289 19.75 -1.96 24.16
CA GLU A 289 19.01 -2.19 25.42
C GLU A 289 18.58 -0.98 26.28
N THR A 290 17.26 -0.82 26.46
CA THR A 290 16.61 -0.81 27.78
C THR A 290 15.07 -0.89 27.67
N SER A 291 14.44 -1.42 28.73
CA SER A 291 13.02 -1.81 28.84
C SER A 291 12.03 -0.63 28.98
N PRO A 292 10.74 -0.79 28.62
CA PRO A 292 9.80 0.33 28.51
C PRO A 292 9.19 0.75 29.85
N GLN A 293 9.05 2.06 30.05
CA GLN A 293 8.18 2.67 31.06
C GLN A 293 6.91 3.26 30.41
N ARG A 294 5.77 3.07 31.07
CA ARG A 294 4.43 3.54 30.70
C ARG A 294 4.36 5.07 30.57
N ALA A 295 3.74 5.57 29.50
CA ALA A 295 3.35 6.97 29.35
C ALA A 295 2.14 7.31 30.24
N GLU A 296 2.20 8.47 30.89
CA GLU A 296 1.18 8.99 31.80
C GLU A 296 -0.04 9.54 31.04
N SER A 297 -1.23 9.18 31.53
CA SER A 297 -2.53 9.67 31.10
C SER A 297 -2.86 11.03 31.74
N GLY A 298 -2.60 12.13 31.04
CA GLY A 298 -3.17 13.44 31.38
C GLY A 298 -4.45 13.68 30.57
N ASP A 299 -5.55 14.01 31.24
CA ASP A 299 -6.84 14.34 30.60
C ASP A 299 -6.69 15.55 29.65
N LEU A 300 -7.22 15.46 28.43
CA LEU A 300 -7.26 16.58 27.48
C LEU A 300 -8.31 17.61 27.93
N ASP A 301 -7.85 18.80 28.34
CA ASP A 301 -8.73 19.87 28.78
C ASP A 301 -9.42 20.61 27.60
N VAL A 302 -10.54 21.24 27.90
CA VAL A 302 -11.38 21.97 26.93
C VAL A 302 -10.64 23.15 26.27
N GLY A 303 -9.79 23.86 27.04
CA GLY A 303 -9.06 25.02 26.52
C GLY A 303 -8.02 24.60 25.48
N THR A 304 -7.36 23.46 25.68
CA THR A 304 -6.45 22.87 24.68
C THR A 304 -7.20 22.51 23.39
N LEU A 305 -8.39 21.89 23.49
CA LEU A 305 -9.20 21.55 22.32
C LEU A 305 -9.70 22.79 21.57
N ASP A 306 -10.11 23.84 22.28
CA ASP A 306 -10.54 25.11 21.67
C ASP A 306 -9.38 25.75 20.90
N ALA A 307 -8.18 25.81 21.50
CA ALA A 307 -6.97 26.32 20.84
C ALA A 307 -6.58 25.49 19.60
N TRP A 308 -6.73 24.17 19.65
CA TRP A 308 -6.50 23.30 18.49
C TRP A 308 -7.52 23.55 17.37
N CYS A 309 -8.80 23.72 17.71
CA CYS A 309 -9.84 24.04 16.72
C CYS A 309 -9.54 25.39 16.05
N GLU A 310 -9.20 26.42 16.81
CA GLU A 310 -8.82 27.74 16.27
C GLU A 310 -7.62 27.65 15.32
N LYS A 311 -6.58 26.90 15.71
CA LYS A 311 -5.40 26.66 14.88
C LYS A 311 -5.79 25.95 13.57
N LEU A 312 -6.56 24.87 13.67
CA LEU A 312 -6.98 24.06 12.52
C LEU A 312 -7.88 24.84 11.55
N LEU A 313 -8.77 25.71 12.05
CA LEU A 313 -9.60 26.60 11.21
C LEU A 313 -8.76 27.52 10.33
N THR A 314 -7.50 27.78 10.67
CA THR A 314 -6.55 28.55 9.85
C THR A 314 -5.71 27.70 8.90
N CYS A 315 -6.10 26.43 8.67
CA CYS A 315 -5.38 25.45 7.84
C CYS A 315 -3.96 25.15 8.36
N GLN A 316 -3.75 25.21 9.68
CA GLN A 316 -2.47 24.86 10.30
C GLN A 316 -2.55 23.48 10.95
N PRO A 317 -1.71 22.51 10.56
CA PRO A 317 -1.74 21.18 11.13
C PRO A 317 -1.31 21.18 12.60
N LEU A 318 -1.91 20.28 13.39
CA LEU A 318 -1.40 19.94 14.72
C LEU A 318 -0.08 19.20 14.59
N SER A 319 0.77 19.27 15.61
CA SER A 319 1.98 18.45 15.69
C SER A 319 1.64 16.97 15.90
N GLU A 320 2.55 16.07 15.54
CA GLU A 320 2.32 14.62 15.68
C GLU A 320 1.87 14.19 17.11
N PRO A 321 2.49 14.67 18.21
CA PRO A 321 2.03 14.34 19.57
C PRO A 321 0.64 14.87 19.91
N GLU A 322 0.25 16.02 19.34
CA GLU A 322 -1.10 16.57 19.50
C GLU A 322 -2.13 15.71 18.77
N VAL A 323 -1.82 15.26 17.55
CA VAL A 323 -2.68 14.33 16.80
C VAL A 323 -2.84 13.00 17.54
N VAL A 324 -1.76 12.41 18.06
CA VAL A 324 -1.82 11.16 18.85
C VAL A 324 -2.77 11.32 20.04
N ARG A 325 -2.66 12.42 20.79
CA ARG A 325 -3.55 12.72 21.92
C ARG A 325 -5.00 12.90 21.47
N LEU A 326 -5.22 13.65 20.39
CA LEU A 326 -6.55 13.85 19.81
C LEU A 326 -7.20 12.52 19.42
N CYS A 327 -6.47 11.66 18.69
CA CYS A 327 -6.94 10.37 18.23
C CYS A 327 -7.26 9.41 19.39
N ALA A 328 -6.42 9.40 20.44
CA ALA A 328 -6.71 8.63 21.66
C ALA A 328 -8.06 9.04 22.27
N ARG A 329 -8.30 10.34 22.41
CA ARG A 329 -9.57 10.86 22.94
C ARG A 329 -10.75 10.62 22.00
N ALA A 330 -10.54 10.71 20.68
CA ALA A 330 -11.55 10.41 19.68
C ALA A 330 -12.02 8.95 19.78
N LYS A 331 -11.09 8.00 19.94
CA LYS A 331 -11.43 6.57 20.14
C LYS A 331 -12.31 6.36 21.38
N GLU A 332 -12.05 7.07 22.49
CA GLU A 332 -12.89 7.00 23.69
C GLU A 332 -14.31 7.53 23.47
N VAL A 333 -14.45 8.64 22.74
CA VAL A 333 -15.75 9.22 22.41
C VAL A 333 -16.52 8.28 21.46
N LEU A 334 -15.91 7.90 20.34
CA LEU A 334 -16.53 7.13 19.27
C LEU A 334 -16.86 5.68 19.67
N ARG A 335 -16.08 5.06 20.57
CA ARG A 335 -16.38 3.71 21.09
C ARG A 335 -17.75 3.61 21.74
N ASN A 336 -18.25 4.70 22.33
CA ASN A 336 -19.54 4.74 23.01
C ASN A 336 -20.72 5.03 22.06
N GLU A 337 -20.46 5.26 20.77
CA GLU A 337 -21.47 5.56 19.76
C GLU A 337 -21.99 4.29 19.08
N SER A 338 -23.26 4.30 18.67
CA SER A 338 -23.90 3.15 18.02
C SER A 338 -23.53 3.10 16.54
N ASN A 339 -23.56 1.91 15.93
CA ASN A 339 -23.49 1.80 14.46
C ASN A 339 -24.65 2.52 13.76
N VAL A 340 -25.77 2.70 14.46
CA VAL A 340 -26.93 3.47 14.03
C VAL A 340 -27.09 4.64 14.99
N GLN A 341 -26.33 5.71 14.75
CA GLN A 341 -26.23 6.84 15.66
C GLN A 341 -27.52 7.69 15.63
N PRO A 342 -28.22 7.85 16.77
CA PRO A 342 -29.39 8.73 16.82
C PRO A 342 -28.96 10.19 16.78
N VAL A 343 -29.58 10.98 15.90
CA VAL A 343 -29.30 12.41 15.72
C VAL A 343 -30.61 13.20 15.81
N ARG A 344 -30.59 14.33 16.53
CA ARG A 344 -31.75 15.22 16.68
C ARG A 344 -31.66 16.41 15.74
N CYS A 345 -32.80 16.88 15.29
CA CYS A 345 -32.92 18.15 14.58
C CYS A 345 -32.84 19.34 15.55
N PRO A 346 -32.44 20.53 15.06
CA PRO A 346 -31.96 20.81 13.70
C PRO A 346 -30.55 20.22 13.46
N VAL A 347 -30.25 19.78 12.24
CA VAL A 347 -28.91 19.29 11.85
C VAL A 347 -28.66 19.58 10.37
N THR A 348 -27.43 19.99 10.05
CA THR A 348 -26.93 20.13 8.69
C THR A 348 -26.24 18.83 8.27
N VAL A 349 -26.72 18.21 7.19
CA VAL A 349 -26.18 16.95 6.68
C VAL A 349 -25.22 17.24 5.53
N CYS A 350 -24.01 16.68 5.59
CA CYS A 350 -22.92 16.93 4.65
C CYS A 350 -22.44 15.62 4.02
N GLY A 351 -22.18 15.63 2.70
CA GLY A 351 -21.56 14.52 1.98
C GLY A 351 -20.04 14.59 1.96
N ASP A 352 -19.44 14.03 0.91
CA ASP A 352 -17.99 13.88 0.70
C ASP A 352 -17.25 15.23 0.78
N VAL A 353 -16.06 15.23 1.40
CA VAL A 353 -15.19 16.40 1.53
C VAL A 353 -13.85 16.21 0.82
N HIS A 354 -13.29 14.99 0.83
CA HIS A 354 -12.08 14.62 0.08
C HIS A 354 -10.91 15.60 0.21
N GLY A 355 -10.56 15.98 1.44
CA GLY A 355 -9.44 16.88 1.70
C GLY A 355 -9.56 18.27 1.07
N GLN A 356 -10.75 18.69 0.63
CA GLN A 356 -11.03 20.03 0.12
C GLN A 356 -11.25 21.03 1.26
N PHE A 357 -10.20 21.27 2.06
CA PHE A 357 -10.30 22.06 3.30
C PHE A 357 -10.90 23.46 3.09
N HIS A 358 -10.54 24.15 2.00
CA HIS A 358 -11.06 25.50 1.73
C HIS A 358 -12.57 25.48 1.42
N ASP A 359 -13.06 24.43 0.76
CA ASP A 359 -14.49 24.25 0.51
C ASP A 359 -15.23 23.83 1.79
N LEU A 360 -14.58 23.09 2.70
CA LEU A 360 -15.10 22.84 4.04
C LEU A 360 -15.26 24.14 4.85
N MET A 361 -14.34 25.10 4.71
CA MET A 361 -14.48 26.42 5.36
C MET A 361 -15.66 27.19 4.77
N GLU A 362 -15.88 27.10 3.46
CA GLU A 362 -17.05 27.68 2.81
C GLU A 362 -18.36 27.02 3.27
N LEU A 363 -18.36 25.70 3.44
CA LEU A 363 -19.48 24.95 4.02
C LEU A 363 -19.83 25.47 5.42
N PHE A 364 -18.84 25.68 6.29
CA PHE A 364 -19.09 26.27 7.62
C PHE A 364 -19.54 27.73 7.56
N ARG A 365 -19.08 28.50 6.55
CA ARG A 365 -19.55 29.88 6.33
C ARG A 365 -21.02 29.93 5.94
N ILE A 366 -21.51 28.94 5.18
CA ILE A 366 -22.91 28.84 4.73
C ILE A 366 -23.79 28.23 5.82
N GLY A 367 -23.38 27.10 6.39
CA GLY A 367 -24.15 26.35 7.37
C GLY A 367 -24.11 26.93 8.79
N GLY A 368 -23.08 27.73 9.11
CA GLY A 368 -22.80 28.23 10.45
C GLY A 368 -21.74 27.39 11.18
N HIS A 369 -21.06 27.97 12.17
CA HIS A 369 -20.01 27.26 12.90
C HIS A 369 -20.59 26.37 14.02
N ALA A 370 -19.92 25.25 14.32
CA ALA A 370 -20.16 24.54 15.57
C ALA A 370 -19.61 25.36 16.76
N PRO A 371 -20.28 25.36 17.93
CA PRO A 371 -21.41 24.51 18.31
C PRO A 371 -22.80 25.09 18.03
N ASP A 372 -22.91 26.28 17.43
CA ASP A 372 -24.20 26.93 17.18
C ASP A 372 -25.07 26.14 16.19
N THR A 373 -24.41 25.48 15.23
CA THR A 373 -25.03 24.57 14.25
C THR A 373 -24.61 23.12 14.52
N ASN A 374 -25.58 22.20 14.48
CA ASN A 374 -25.31 20.77 14.57
C ASN A 374 -24.97 20.23 13.17
N TYR A 375 -24.01 19.31 13.09
CA TYR A 375 -23.54 18.72 11.84
C TYR A 375 -23.57 17.20 11.87
N LEU A 376 -23.96 16.60 10.74
CA LEU A 376 -23.80 15.19 10.44
C LEU A 376 -23.04 15.06 9.12
N PHE A 377 -21.79 14.62 9.19
CA PHE A 377 -21.00 14.31 7.99
C PHE A 377 -21.07 12.81 7.68
N MET A 378 -21.27 12.48 6.40
CA MET A 378 -21.57 11.12 5.96
C MET A 378 -20.35 10.28 5.55
N GLY A 379 -19.12 10.82 5.63
CA GLY A 379 -17.89 10.09 5.30
C GLY A 379 -17.03 10.80 4.26
N ASP A 380 -15.96 10.14 3.83
CA ASP A 380 -15.03 10.58 2.79
C ASP A 380 -14.42 11.97 3.09
N TYR A 381 -13.75 12.06 4.22
CA TYR A 381 -13.03 13.24 4.69
C TYR A 381 -11.67 13.39 4.03
N VAL A 382 -11.06 12.25 3.69
CA VAL A 382 -9.68 12.14 3.23
C VAL A 382 -9.58 11.72 1.76
N ASP A 383 -8.34 11.68 1.27
CA ASP A 383 -7.96 11.36 -0.11
C ASP A 383 -8.40 12.40 -1.15
N ARG A 384 -7.83 12.29 -2.36
CA ARG A 384 -8.05 13.15 -3.55
C ARG A 384 -7.57 14.60 -3.39
N GLY A 385 -7.93 15.29 -2.31
CA GLY A 385 -7.50 16.65 -2.00
C GLY A 385 -6.16 16.73 -1.28
N TYR A 386 -5.57 17.93 -1.25
CA TYR A 386 -4.22 18.17 -0.69
C TYR A 386 -4.20 18.47 0.82
N TYR A 387 -5.37 18.60 1.43
CA TYR A 387 -5.56 19.04 2.82
C TYR A 387 -6.41 18.05 3.62
N SER A 388 -6.26 16.75 3.35
CA SER A 388 -6.95 15.68 4.07
C SER A 388 -6.57 15.67 5.55
N VAL A 389 -5.29 15.93 5.88
CA VAL A 389 -4.79 16.03 7.26
C VAL A 389 -5.53 17.13 8.01
N GLU A 390 -5.59 18.35 7.50
CA GLU A 390 -6.27 19.46 8.19
C GLU A 390 -7.77 19.21 8.28
N THR A 391 -8.37 18.65 7.22
CA THR A 391 -9.79 18.31 7.15
C THR A 391 -10.19 17.32 8.23
N VAL A 392 -9.53 16.15 8.26
CA VAL A 392 -9.87 15.09 9.22
C VAL A 392 -9.50 15.49 10.64
N THR A 393 -8.37 16.18 10.84
CA THR A 393 -7.98 16.65 12.18
C THR A 393 -9.00 17.66 12.72
N LEU A 394 -9.50 18.58 11.90
CA LEU A 394 -10.53 19.54 12.30
C LEU A 394 -11.85 18.85 12.65
N LEU A 395 -12.33 17.94 11.79
CA LEU A 395 -13.59 17.23 12.03
C LEU A 395 -13.53 16.36 13.29
N VAL A 396 -12.41 15.66 13.52
CA VAL A 396 -12.19 14.88 14.74
C VAL A 396 -12.06 15.78 15.98
N ALA A 397 -11.36 16.92 15.88
CA ALA A 397 -11.28 17.88 16.98
C ALA A 397 -12.65 18.44 17.36
N LEU A 398 -13.44 18.84 16.37
CA LEU A 398 -14.83 19.29 16.58
C LEU A 398 -15.70 18.18 17.15
N LYS A 399 -15.54 16.92 16.70
CA LYS A 399 -16.25 15.77 17.25
C LYS A 399 -15.91 15.55 18.72
N VAL A 400 -14.63 15.56 19.09
CA VAL A 400 -14.19 15.39 20.48
C VAL A 400 -14.70 16.55 21.35
N ARG A 401 -14.63 17.77 20.84
CA ARG A 401 -14.99 18.99 21.56
C ARG A 401 -16.51 19.18 21.71
N TYR A 402 -17.28 18.75 20.71
CA TYR A 402 -18.73 18.97 20.61
C TYR A 402 -19.45 17.66 20.24
N LYS A 403 -19.17 16.58 20.98
CA LYS A 403 -19.65 15.21 20.71
C LYS A 403 -21.15 15.06 20.45
N ASP A 404 -21.97 15.89 21.10
CA ASP A 404 -23.44 15.88 21.00
C ASP A 404 -23.98 16.85 19.93
N ARG A 405 -23.09 17.49 19.16
CA ARG A 405 -23.39 18.52 18.14
C ARG A 405 -22.81 18.16 16.77
N VAL A 406 -21.64 17.53 16.75
CA VAL A 406 -20.95 17.11 15.52
C VAL A 406 -20.92 15.59 15.48
N PHE A 407 -21.45 15.02 14.42
CA PHE A 407 -21.50 13.59 14.14
C PHE A 407 -20.72 13.31 12.86
N ILE A 408 -19.85 12.30 12.88
CA ILE A 408 -19.00 11.91 11.76
C ILE A 408 -19.17 10.41 11.52
N LEU A 409 -19.64 10.04 10.33
CA LEU A 409 -19.80 8.66 9.91
C LEU A 409 -18.54 8.15 9.18
N ARG A 410 -18.45 6.85 8.97
CA ARG A 410 -17.39 6.24 8.16
C ARG A 410 -17.78 6.30 6.68
N GLY A 411 -16.90 6.82 5.83
CA GLY A 411 -16.97 6.65 4.38
C GLY A 411 -16.11 5.48 3.91
N ASN A 412 -16.12 5.20 2.61
CA ASN A 412 -15.28 4.13 2.05
C ASN A 412 -13.80 4.53 1.98
N HIS A 413 -13.48 5.83 2.00
CA HIS A 413 -12.12 6.33 2.07
C HIS A 413 -11.51 6.30 3.48
N GLU A 414 -12.31 6.16 4.54
CA GLU A 414 -11.81 5.93 5.90
C GLU A 414 -11.38 4.45 6.11
N SER A 415 -10.50 3.97 5.22
CA SER A 415 -9.97 2.61 5.09
C SER A 415 -8.45 2.67 4.86
N ARG A 416 -7.71 1.73 5.44
CA ARG A 416 -6.25 1.61 5.24
C ARG A 416 -5.90 1.34 3.79
N GLN A 417 -6.65 0.44 3.13
CA GLN A 417 -6.39 0.05 1.75
C GLN A 417 -6.60 1.21 0.78
N ILE A 418 -7.68 1.97 0.98
CA ILE A 418 -8.03 3.09 0.10
C ILE A 418 -7.06 4.27 0.33
N THR A 419 -6.79 4.63 1.58
CA THR A 419 -5.89 5.77 1.90
C THR A 419 -4.44 5.58 1.48
N GLN A 420 -3.99 4.33 1.30
CA GLN A 420 -2.67 4.01 0.75
C GLN A 420 -2.56 4.30 -0.75
N VAL A 421 -3.67 4.29 -1.47
CA VAL A 421 -3.70 4.46 -2.93
C VAL A 421 -4.10 5.88 -3.34
N TYR A 422 -5.01 6.50 -2.58
CA TYR A 422 -5.68 7.74 -3.02
C TYR A 422 -5.20 9.03 -2.32
N GLY A 423 -4.10 8.96 -1.58
CA GLY A 423 -3.24 10.11 -1.27
C GLY A 423 -3.12 10.50 0.21
N PHE A 424 -4.00 10.04 1.10
CA PHE A 424 -3.93 10.42 2.52
C PHE A 424 -2.68 9.88 3.22
N TYR A 425 -2.25 8.66 2.89
CA TYR A 425 -1.00 8.09 3.39
C TYR A 425 0.20 8.99 3.05
N ASP A 426 0.33 9.34 1.77
CA ASP A 426 1.41 10.18 1.27
C ASP A 426 1.35 11.61 1.83
N GLU A 427 0.14 12.14 2.03
CA GLU A 427 -0.05 13.44 2.65
C GLU A 427 0.48 13.46 4.09
N CYS A 428 0.14 12.45 4.89
CA CYS A 428 0.66 12.29 6.25
C CYS A 428 2.18 12.17 6.25
N LEU A 429 2.73 11.32 5.38
CA LEU A 429 4.17 11.12 5.27
C LEU A 429 4.90 12.41 4.89
N ARG A 430 4.35 13.19 3.96
CA ARG A 430 4.92 14.47 3.51
C ARG A 430 4.87 15.54 4.60
N LYS A 431 3.78 15.62 5.38
CA LYS A 431 3.59 16.69 6.39
C LYS A 431 4.31 16.40 7.71
N TYR A 432 4.41 15.13 8.09
CA TYR A 432 4.95 14.72 9.39
C TYR A 432 6.30 14.00 9.30
N GLY A 433 6.70 13.58 8.09
CA GLY A 433 7.92 12.80 7.87
C GLY A 433 7.83 11.34 8.30
N THR A 434 6.71 10.92 8.91
CA THR A 434 6.44 9.56 9.36
C THR A 434 4.98 9.17 9.03
N PRO A 435 4.66 7.87 8.90
CA PRO A 435 3.28 7.42 8.71
C PRO A 435 2.50 7.33 10.04
N ASN A 436 3.05 7.78 11.17
CA ASN A 436 2.41 7.61 12.47
C ASN A 436 1.05 8.34 12.54
N VAL A 437 0.97 9.56 12.00
CA VAL A 437 -0.30 10.30 11.92
C VAL A 437 -1.36 9.53 11.10
N TRP A 438 -0.98 8.95 9.96
CA TRP A 438 -1.87 8.10 9.17
C TRP A 438 -2.34 6.87 9.97
N ARG A 439 -1.45 6.22 10.73
CA ARG A 439 -1.79 5.10 11.61
C ARG A 439 -2.80 5.52 12.68
N GLN A 440 -2.56 6.65 13.35
CA GLN A 440 -3.47 7.16 14.38
C GLN A 440 -4.88 7.45 13.82
N PHE A 441 -4.97 8.05 12.63
CA PHE A 441 -6.27 8.30 11.99
C PHE A 441 -6.95 7.02 11.51
N THR A 442 -6.23 6.10 10.87
CA THR A 442 -6.82 4.82 10.43
C THR A 442 -7.29 3.94 11.60
N GLU A 443 -6.66 4.02 12.77
CA GLU A 443 -7.20 3.44 13.99
C GLU A 443 -8.47 4.13 14.48
N VAL A 444 -8.59 5.46 14.35
CA VAL A 444 -9.82 6.20 14.67
C VAL A 444 -10.95 5.82 13.71
N PHE A 445 -10.63 5.60 12.44
CA PHE A 445 -11.60 5.26 11.40
C PHE A 445 -12.38 3.98 11.71
N ASP A 446 -11.74 2.99 12.36
CA ASP A 446 -12.40 1.76 12.80
C ASP A 446 -13.51 2.00 13.84
N TYR A 447 -13.46 3.12 14.56
CA TYR A 447 -14.47 3.46 15.57
C TYR A 447 -15.61 4.31 15.03
N LEU A 448 -15.50 4.85 13.80
CA LEU A 448 -16.52 5.70 13.20
C LEU A 448 -17.84 4.93 13.02
N PRO A 449 -18.98 5.46 13.50
CA PRO A 449 -20.29 4.90 13.21
C PRO A 449 -20.53 4.69 11.71
N LEU A 450 -21.19 3.59 11.36
CA LEU A 450 -21.50 3.26 9.96
C LEU A 450 -22.67 4.10 9.41
N THR A 451 -23.65 4.40 10.27
CA THR A 451 -24.91 5.03 9.87
C THR A 451 -25.44 5.94 10.98
N ALA A 452 -26.37 6.83 10.63
CA ALA A 452 -27.14 7.63 11.56
C ALA A 452 -28.63 7.59 11.23
N VAL A 453 -29.47 7.91 12.21
CA VAL A 453 -30.90 8.16 11.98
C VAL A 453 -31.27 9.50 12.59
N VAL A 454 -31.71 10.43 11.75
CA VAL A 454 -32.16 11.76 12.15
C VAL A 454 -33.66 11.72 12.46
N GLU A 455 -34.04 12.15 13.67
CA GLU A 455 -35.44 12.21 14.15
C GLU A 455 -36.23 10.89 13.97
N ASN A 456 -35.54 9.75 14.03
CA ASN A 456 -36.12 8.41 13.78
C ASN A 456 -36.82 8.29 12.41
N GLN A 457 -36.50 9.14 11.43
CA GLN A 457 -37.18 9.19 10.14
C GLN A 457 -36.22 9.17 8.95
N ILE A 458 -35.10 9.87 9.01
CA ILE A 458 -34.15 9.95 7.90
C ILE A 458 -32.94 9.07 8.22
N PHE A 459 -32.74 8.02 7.43
CA PHE A 459 -31.59 7.13 7.56
C PHE A 459 -30.43 7.67 6.73
N CYS A 460 -29.31 7.95 7.38
CA CYS A 460 -28.13 8.54 6.77
C CYS A 460 -26.96 7.55 6.79
N LEU A 461 -26.28 7.39 5.66
CA LEU A 461 -25.11 6.53 5.49
C LEU A 461 -24.25 7.02 4.33
N HIS A 462 -23.03 6.48 4.20
CA HIS A 462 -22.15 6.88 3.11
C HIS A 462 -22.61 6.36 1.75
N GLY A 463 -22.55 5.04 1.56
CA GLY A 463 -22.87 4.34 0.32
C GLY A 463 -24.36 4.12 0.17
N GLY A 464 -24.85 2.94 0.55
CA GLY A 464 -26.21 2.51 0.24
C GLY A 464 -26.65 1.24 0.96
N LEU A 465 -27.76 0.66 0.51
CA LEU A 465 -28.37 -0.50 1.17
C LEU A 465 -27.59 -1.80 0.88
N SER A 466 -27.81 -2.82 1.71
CA SER A 466 -27.21 -4.15 1.55
C SER A 466 -28.30 -5.23 1.42
N PRO A 467 -28.14 -6.24 0.54
CA PRO A 467 -29.05 -7.38 0.47
C PRO A 467 -28.98 -8.27 1.74
N SER A 468 -28.00 -8.05 2.61
CA SER A 468 -27.84 -8.76 3.88
C SER A 468 -28.46 -8.02 5.08
N ILE A 469 -29.08 -6.85 4.85
CA ILE A 469 -29.58 -5.95 5.90
C ILE A 469 -31.02 -5.55 5.60
N ASP A 470 -31.97 -6.20 6.30
CA ASP A 470 -33.39 -5.84 6.21
C ASP A 470 -33.81 -4.78 7.24
N THR A 471 -33.12 -4.73 8.39
CA THR A 471 -33.51 -3.87 9.52
C THR A 471 -32.36 -3.07 10.10
N LEU A 472 -32.68 -1.95 10.76
CA LEU A 472 -31.70 -1.16 11.53
C LEU A 472 -31.03 -1.99 12.63
N ASP A 473 -31.68 -3.01 13.17
CA ASP A 473 -31.09 -3.89 14.19
C ASP A 473 -29.97 -4.76 13.64
N HIS A 474 -30.03 -5.17 12.36
CA HIS A 474 -28.91 -5.88 11.72
C HIS A 474 -27.67 -4.99 11.67
N ILE A 475 -27.83 -3.69 11.40
CA ILE A 475 -26.73 -2.72 11.39
C ILE A 475 -26.16 -2.53 12.80
N ARG A 476 -27.01 -2.43 13.83
CA ARG A 476 -26.59 -2.32 15.24
C ARG A 476 -25.75 -3.51 15.71
N ALA A 477 -25.98 -4.68 15.14
CA ALA A 477 -25.29 -5.92 15.49
C ALA A 477 -23.93 -6.12 14.81
N LEU A 478 -23.57 -5.31 13.80
CA LEU A 478 -22.28 -5.43 13.11
C LEU A 478 -21.11 -5.09 14.05
N ASP A 479 -20.02 -5.85 13.95
CA ASP A 479 -18.75 -5.45 14.55
C ASP A 479 -18.05 -4.46 13.61
N ARG A 480 -18.10 -3.17 13.93
CA ARG A 480 -17.51 -2.13 13.08
C ARG A 480 -16.01 -1.91 13.32
N VAL A 481 -15.46 -2.38 14.46
CA VAL A 481 -14.11 -2.04 14.92
C VAL A 481 -13.08 -2.93 14.25
N GLN A 482 -12.99 -2.78 12.93
CA GLN A 482 -12.11 -3.50 12.04
C GLN A 482 -11.91 -2.70 10.75
N GLU A 483 -10.93 -3.12 9.95
CA GLU A 483 -10.80 -2.66 8.57
C GLU A 483 -12.06 -3.00 7.76
N VAL A 484 -12.43 -2.16 6.79
CA VAL A 484 -13.57 -2.42 5.92
C VAL A 484 -13.32 -3.71 5.12
N PRO A 485 -14.17 -4.74 5.24
CA PRO A 485 -14.02 -5.96 4.46
C PRO A 485 -14.25 -5.72 2.96
N HIS A 486 -13.72 -6.62 2.12
CA HIS A 486 -13.93 -6.58 0.66
C HIS A 486 -15.37 -6.92 0.23
N GLU A 487 -16.13 -7.60 1.09
CA GLU A 487 -17.52 -7.99 0.85
C GLU A 487 -18.34 -8.04 2.14
N GLY A 488 -19.66 -8.13 2.01
CA GLY A 488 -20.58 -8.28 3.13
C GLY A 488 -21.20 -6.96 3.63
N PRO A 489 -22.03 -7.02 4.68
CA PRO A 489 -22.94 -5.93 5.05
C PRO A 489 -22.24 -4.61 5.36
N MET A 490 -21.06 -4.65 6.00
CA MET A 490 -20.28 -3.44 6.27
C MET A 490 -19.68 -2.83 4.99
N CYS A 491 -19.22 -3.66 4.06
CA CYS A 491 -18.73 -3.21 2.77
C CYS A 491 -19.87 -2.54 1.99
N ASP A 492 -21.02 -3.21 1.91
CA ASP A 492 -22.19 -2.74 1.17
C ASP A 492 -22.70 -1.37 1.65
N LEU A 493 -22.74 -1.14 2.97
CA LEU A 493 -23.16 0.15 3.55
C LEU A 493 -22.28 1.33 3.11
N LEU A 494 -21.01 1.06 2.79
CA LEU A 494 -20.03 2.07 2.41
C LEU A 494 -19.85 2.19 0.88
N TRP A 495 -20.21 1.17 0.11
CA TRP A 495 -19.88 1.09 -1.33
C TRP A 495 -21.08 1.00 -2.29
N SER A 496 -22.29 0.72 -1.79
CA SER A 496 -23.45 0.49 -2.65
C SER A 496 -24.03 1.78 -3.22
N ASP A 497 -24.59 1.70 -4.43
CA ASP A 497 -25.13 2.82 -5.19
C ASP A 497 -26.61 2.61 -5.58
N PRO A 498 -27.43 3.66 -5.68
CA PRO A 498 -28.75 3.56 -6.30
C PRO A 498 -28.64 3.30 -7.83
N ASP A 499 -29.65 2.66 -8.40
CA ASP A 499 -29.77 2.37 -9.83
C ASP A 499 -31.23 2.52 -10.30
N ASP A 500 -31.43 2.89 -11.55
CA ASP A 500 -32.75 3.02 -12.18
C ASP A 500 -33.42 1.65 -12.39
N ARG A 501 -32.63 0.57 -12.38
CA ARG A 501 -33.14 -0.80 -12.48
C ARG A 501 -33.77 -1.25 -11.17
N SER A 502 -34.85 -2.02 -11.27
CA SER A 502 -35.51 -2.62 -10.10
C SER A 502 -34.69 -3.77 -9.52
N GLY A 503 -34.78 -3.94 -8.19
CA GLY A 503 -34.08 -4.98 -7.44
C GLY A 503 -32.61 -4.68 -7.17
N TRP A 504 -31.83 -5.75 -6.96
CA TRP A 504 -30.38 -5.69 -6.73
C TRP A 504 -29.60 -5.95 -8.00
N GLY A 505 -28.43 -5.32 -8.13
CA GLY A 505 -27.45 -5.60 -9.19
C GLY A 505 -26.02 -5.55 -8.66
N ILE A 506 -25.09 -6.04 -9.48
CA ILE A 506 -23.66 -6.03 -9.15
C ILE A 506 -23.12 -4.62 -9.34
N SER A 507 -22.42 -4.09 -8.33
CA SER A 507 -21.80 -2.77 -8.39
C SER A 507 -20.69 -2.72 -9.43
N PRO A 508 -20.65 -1.69 -10.30
CA PRO A 508 -19.54 -1.47 -11.22
C PRO A 508 -18.24 -1.07 -10.51
N ARG A 509 -18.29 -0.74 -9.20
CA ARG A 509 -17.12 -0.37 -8.39
C ARG A 509 -16.24 -1.56 -8.00
N GLY A 510 -16.72 -2.79 -8.22
CA GLY A 510 -16.05 -4.00 -7.76
C GLY A 510 -16.27 -4.34 -6.28
N ALA A 511 -17.06 -3.54 -5.57
CA ALA A 511 -17.50 -3.74 -4.19
C ALA A 511 -18.91 -3.16 -3.98
N GLY A 512 -19.71 -3.76 -3.09
CA GLY A 512 -21.10 -3.40 -2.86
C GLY A 512 -22.06 -3.81 -3.98
N TYR A 513 -23.28 -3.28 -3.94
CA TYR A 513 -24.36 -3.57 -4.88
C TYR A 513 -24.96 -2.30 -5.48
N THR A 514 -25.68 -2.45 -6.59
CA THR A 514 -26.66 -1.47 -7.04
C THR A 514 -28.04 -1.81 -6.49
N PHE A 515 -28.85 -0.82 -6.12
CA PHE A 515 -30.21 -1.05 -5.61
C PHE A 515 -31.26 -0.12 -6.22
N GLY A 516 -32.40 -0.68 -6.61
CA GLY A 516 -33.52 0.03 -7.20
C GLY A 516 -34.41 0.78 -6.21
N GLN A 517 -35.36 1.54 -6.75
CA GLN A 517 -36.38 2.25 -5.98
C GLN A 517 -37.21 1.28 -5.11
N ASP A 518 -37.56 0.11 -5.62
CA ASP A 518 -38.35 -0.89 -4.88
C ASP A 518 -37.65 -1.37 -3.61
N ILE A 519 -36.32 -1.52 -3.65
CA ILE A 519 -35.50 -1.89 -2.49
C ILE A 519 -35.51 -0.77 -1.45
N SER A 520 -35.35 0.48 -1.90
CA SER A 520 -35.38 1.66 -1.03
C SER A 520 -36.73 1.83 -0.33
N ASP A 521 -37.82 1.69 -1.08
CA ASP A 521 -39.20 1.80 -0.59
C ASP A 521 -39.51 0.69 0.42
N GLN A 522 -39.09 -0.55 0.13
CA GLN A 522 -39.25 -1.69 1.04
C GLN A 522 -38.48 -1.48 2.35
N PHE A 523 -37.21 -1.08 2.28
CA PHE A 523 -36.37 -0.85 3.46
C PHE A 523 -36.94 0.27 4.32
N ASN A 524 -37.35 1.38 3.71
CA ASN A 524 -37.96 2.50 4.43
C ASN A 524 -39.26 2.09 5.12
N HIS A 525 -40.14 1.37 4.41
CA HIS A 525 -41.40 0.90 4.98
C HIS A 525 -41.18 -0.05 6.17
N ALA A 526 -40.27 -1.01 6.03
CA ALA A 526 -39.98 -1.99 7.08
C ALA A 526 -39.39 -1.36 8.35
N ASN A 527 -38.64 -0.26 8.21
CA ASN A 527 -37.94 0.39 9.31
C ASN A 527 -38.63 1.67 9.82
N GLY A 528 -39.79 2.03 9.27
CA GLY A 528 -40.52 3.25 9.65
C GLY A 528 -39.81 4.55 9.25
N LEU A 529 -39.00 4.50 8.19
CA LEU A 529 -38.23 5.63 7.69
C LEU A 529 -38.97 6.34 6.55
N THR A 530 -38.62 7.60 6.32
CA THR A 530 -39.17 8.42 5.23
C THR A 530 -38.19 8.63 4.09
N LEU A 531 -36.88 8.54 4.36
CA LEU A 531 -35.83 8.88 3.40
C LEU A 531 -34.53 8.14 3.75
N VAL A 532 -33.82 7.72 2.71
CA VAL A 532 -32.40 7.36 2.76
C VAL A 532 -31.59 8.55 2.23
N SER A 533 -30.75 9.15 3.07
CA SER A 533 -29.82 10.23 2.72
C SER A 533 -28.40 9.66 2.60
N ARG A 534 -27.70 9.96 1.50
CA ARG A 534 -26.41 9.34 1.17
C ARG A 534 -25.42 10.28 0.48
N ALA A 535 -24.15 9.87 0.35
CA ALA A 535 -23.01 10.69 -0.16
C ALA A 535 -22.31 10.14 -1.44
N HIS A 536 -21.08 9.58 -1.44
CA HIS A 536 -20.38 8.63 -2.37
C HIS A 536 -20.42 8.77 -3.93
N GLN A 537 -21.44 9.38 -4.52
CA GLN A 537 -21.59 9.56 -5.97
C GLN A 537 -21.59 11.06 -6.26
N LEU A 538 -20.68 11.47 -7.13
CA LEU A 538 -20.68 12.81 -7.68
C LEU A 538 -21.96 13.02 -8.48
N VAL A 539 -22.78 13.98 -8.04
CA VAL A 539 -23.96 14.42 -8.78
C VAL A 539 -23.68 15.80 -9.35
N MET A 540 -23.64 15.89 -10.68
CA MET A 540 -23.67 17.19 -11.35
C MET A 540 -25.12 17.67 -11.33
N GLU A 541 -25.48 18.60 -10.44
CA GLU A 541 -26.79 19.25 -10.52
C GLU A 541 -26.93 19.91 -11.90
N VAL A 542 -27.82 19.39 -12.74
CA VAL A 542 -28.41 20.19 -13.83
C VAL A 542 -29.43 21.10 -13.16
N ARG A 543 -29.03 22.35 -12.89
CA ARG A 543 -29.98 23.38 -12.47
C ARG A 543 -30.98 23.71 -13.56
#